data_AF-A0AA36M2B6-F1
#
_entry.id   AF-A0AA36M2B6-F1
#
_cell.length_a   1.000
_cell.length_b   1.000
_cell.length_c   1.000
_cell.angle_alpha   90.00
_cell.angle_beta   90.00
_cell.angle_gamma   90.00
#
_symmetry.space_group_name_H-M   'P 1'
#
loop_
_entity.id
_entity.type
_entity.pdbx_description
1 polymer ?
#
loop_
_entity_poly.entity_id
_entity_poly.type
_entity_poly.pdbx_seq_one_letter_code
_entity_poly.pdbx_strand_id
1 'polypeptide(L)'
;MSVVALAAVEAVGCALAFLGFCTLRRSEKSRQYLYQHFPRVSNAYYWAEDSISFGQLTGTRLRLEDLRRWTKPDEAESALEAD
;
A
#
# COMPACT_ATOMS: atom_id res chain seq x y z
N MET A 1 4.88 30.79 -14.84
CA MET A 1 5.78 29.78 -14.24
C MET A 1 6.63 29.17 -15.34
N SER A 2 7.93 28.98 -15.12
CA SER A 2 8.84 28.39 -16.11
C SER A 2 8.57 26.89 -16.28
N VAL A 3 8.63 26.38 -17.50
CA VAL A 3 8.50 24.93 -17.81
C VAL A 3 9.52 24.11 -17.01
N VAL A 4 10.72 24.66 -16.80
CA VAL A 4 11.77 24.02 -15.99
C VAL A 4 11.35 23.90 -14.52
N ALA A 5 10.68 24.92 -13.98
CA ALA A 5 10.19 24.88 -12.61
C ALA A 5 9.03 23.87 -12.45
N LEU A 6 8.15 23.78 -13.45
CA LEU A 6 7.08 22.77 -13.47
C LEU A 6 7.67 21.35 -13.51
N ALA A 7 8.62 21.09 -14.42
CA ALA A 7 9.29 19.80 -14.54
C ALA A 7 10.05 19.42 -13.25
N ALA A 8 10.67 20.39 -12.57
CA ALA A 8 11.35 20.15 -11.30
C ALA A 8 10.35 19.74 -10.19
N VAL A 9 9.18 20.39 -10.11
CA VAL A 9 8.13 20.04 -9.16
C VAL A 9 7.59 18.64 -9.45
N GLU A 10 7.36 18.30 -10.72
CA GLU A 10 6.92 16.96 -11.13
C GLU A 10 7.96 15.89 -10.77
N ALA A 11 9.25 16.15 -11.02
CA ALA A 11 10.32 15.23 -10.67
C ALA A 11 10.40 14.97 -9.15
N VAL A 12 10.27 16.02 -8.34
CA VAL A 12 10.22 15.89 -6.87
C VAL A 12 8.98 15.11 -6.44
N GLY A 13 7.81 15.40 -7.02
CA GLY A 13 6.57 14.67 -6.76
C GLY A 13 6.70 13.18 -7.07
N CYS A 14 7.27 12.84 -8.23
CA CYS A 14 7.54 11.47 -8.64
C CYS A 14 8.54 10.76 -7.69
N ALA A 15 9.60 11.45 -7.27
CA ALA A 15 10.58 10.89 -6.34
C ALA A 15 9.96 10.57 -4.98
N LEU A 16 9.13 11.48 -4.44
CA LEU A 16 8.42 11.26 -3.17
C LEU A 16 7.40 10.12 -3.30
N ALA A 17 6.67 10.04 -4.41
CA ALA A 17 5.74 8.95 -4.67
C ALA A 17 6.46 7.60 -4.74
N PHE A 18 7.64 7.55 -5.39
CA PHE A 18 8.47 6.35 -5.47
C PHE A 18 8.99 5.91 -4.10
N LEU A 19 9.48 6.84 -3.28
CA LEU A 19 9.91 6.54 -1.91
C LEU A 19 8.74 6.02 -1.06
N GLY A 20 7.56 6.63 -1.17
CA GLY A 20 6.33 6.14 -0.55
C GLY A 20 5.99 4.72 -0.98
N PHE A 21 6.08 4.43 -2.28
CA PHE A 21 5.87 3.08 -2.81
C PHE A 21 6.87 2.06 -2.25
N CYS A 22 8.16 2.41 -2.20
CA CYS A 22 9.20 1.54 -1.64
C CYS A 22 8.99 1.26 -0.14
N THR A 23 8.55 2.27 0.63
CA THR A 23 8.27 2.08 2.07
C THR A 23 7.07 1.16 2.28
N LEU A 24 6.00 1.33 1.49
CA LEU A 24 4.83 0.45 1.52
C LEU A 24 5.17 -0.99 1.13
N ARG A 25 6.01 -1.19 0.11
CA ARG A 25 6.43 -2.54 -0.33
C ARG A 25 7.25 -3.28 0.73
N ARG A 26 7.95 -2.56 1.62
CA ARG A 26 8.76 -3.16 2.70
C ARG A 26 8.00 -3.42 4.00
N SER A 27 6.89 -2.74 4.25
CA SER A 27 6.24 -2.72 5.57
C SER A 27 4.74 -3.04 5.47
N GLU A 28 4.35 -4.22 5.95
CA GLU A 28 2.95 -4.61 6.06
C GLU A 28 2.15 -3.66 6.97
N LYS A 29 2.75 -3.25 8.11
CA LYS A 29 2.13 -2.30 9.05
C LYS A 29 1.82 -0.95 8.41
N SER A 30 2.71 -0.47 7.53
CA SER A 30 2.50 0.78 6.80
C SER A 30 1.36 0.65 5.80
N ARG A 31 1.23 -0.50 5.12
CA ARG A 31 0.08 -0.79 4.23
C ARG A 31 -1.22 -0.85 5.00
N GLN A 32 -1.23 -1.48 6.18
CA GLN A 32 -2.40 -1.57 7.04
C GLN A 32 -2.84 -0.19 7.53
N TYR A 33 -1.93 0.63 8.03
CA TYR A 33 -2.20 2.01 8.44
C TYR A 33 -2.78 2.82 7.27
N LEU A 34 -2.16 2.73 6.10
CA LEU A 34 -2.61 3.44 4.91
C LEU A 34 -4.01 2.96 4.47
N TYR A 35 -4.30 1.67 4.58
CA TYR A 35 -5.62 1.11 4.28
C TYR A 35 -6.70 1.65 5.23
N GLN A 36 -6.40 1.75 6.53
CA GLN A 36 -7.33 2.22 7.56
C GLN A 36 -7.59 3.73 7.46
N HIS A 37 -6.56 4.55 7.23
CA HIS A 37 -6.66 6.00 7.28
C HIS A 37 -6.84 6.67 5.89
N PHE A 38 -6.32 6.05 4.83
CA PHE A 38 -6.26 6.63 3.48
C PHE A 38 -6.61 5.59 2.40
N PRO A 39 -7.85 5.09 2.34
CA PRO A 39 -8.24 3.97 1.49
C PRO A 39 -8.03 4.23 -0.01
N ARG A 40 -8.15 5.50 -0.45
CA ARG A 40 -7.85 5.90 -1.84
C ARG A 40 -6.38 5.71 -2.20
N VAL A 41 -5.47 6.08 -1.28
CA VAL A 41 -4.02 5.95 -1.48
C VAL A 41 -3.61 4.48 -1.41
N SER A 42 -4.22 3.71 -0.50
CA SER A 42 -4.05 2.26 -0.46
C SER A 42 -4.49 1.57 -1.76
N ASN A 43 -5.63 1.96 -2.32
CA ASN A 43 -6.10 1.42 -3.60
C ASN A 43 -5.15 1.80 -4.76
N ALA A 44 -4.64 3.03 -4.77
CA ALA A 44 -3.64 3.46 -5.75
C ALA A 44 -2.34 2.66 -5.66
N TYR A 45 -1.90 2.29 -4.44
CA TYR A 45 -0.74 1.41 -4.25
C TYR A 45 -0.94 0.03 -4.88
N TYR A 46 -2.07 -0.64 -4.63
CA TYR A 46 -2.34 -1.96 -5.22
C TYR A 46 -2.53 -1.89 -6.74
N TRP A 47 -3.15 -0.81 -7.24
CA TRP A 47 -3.22 -0.55 -8.67
C TRP A 47 -1.84 -0.35 -9.30
N ALA A 48 -0.92 0.34 -8.61
CA ALA A 48 0.46 0.50 -9.06
C ALA A 48 1.22 -0.83 -9.08
N GLU A 49 1.06 -1.68 -8.05
CA GLU A 49 1.63 -3.04 -8.04
C GLU A 49 1.08 -3.89 -9.21
N ASP A 50 -0.22 -3.80 -9.51
CA ASP A 50 -0.81 -4.47 -10.68
C ASP A 50 -0.25 -3.95 -12.02
N SER A 51 -0.04 -2.64 -12.11
CA SER A 51 0.49 -1.98 -13.31
C SER A 51 1.95 -2.38 -13.59
N ILE A 52 2.77 -2.48 -12.54
CA ILE A 52 4.17 -2.94 -12.63
C ILE A 52 4.23 -4.43 -12.97
N SER A 53 3.21 -5.20 -12.58
CA SER A 53 3.20 -6.65 -12.76
C SER A 53 2.70 -7.11 -14.13
N PHE A 54 2.53 -6.20 -15.10
CA PHE A 54 2.19 -6.50 -16.50
C PHE A 54 1.06 -7.54 -16.66
N GLY A 55 -0.01 -7.40 -15.88
CA GLY A 55 -1.20 -8.28 -15.98
C GLY A 55 -1.16 -9.55 -15.13
N GLN A 56 -0.16 -9.72 -14.26
CA GLN A 56 -0.13 -10.85 -13.31
C GLN A 56 -1.08 -10.68 -12.11
N LEU A 57 -1.80 -9.54 -12.02
CA LEU A 57 -2.74 -9.21 -10.93
C LEU A 57 -2.10 -9.34 -9.54
N THR A 58 -0.80 -9.07 -9.44
CA THR A 58 -0.01 -9.22 -8.20
C THR A 58 -0.50 -8.30 -7.09
N GLY A 59 -0.83 -7.05 -7.41
CA GLY A 59 -1.40 -6.09 -6.47
C GLY A 59 -2.78 -6.51 -5.98
N THR A 60 -3.64 -7.03 -6.87
CA THR A 60 -4.95 -7.56 -6.50
C THR A 60 -4.81 -8.78 -5.56
N ARG A 61 -3.88 -9.71 -5.85
CA ARG A 61 -3.60 -10.86 -4.98
C ARG A 61 -3.05 -10.42 -3.62
N LEU A 62 -2.09 -9.51 -3.62
CA LEU A 62 -1.48 -8.96 -2.42
C LEU A 62 -2.50 -8.27 -1.53
N ARG A 63 -3.40 -7.47 -2.11
CA ARG A 63 -4.50 -6.84 -1.37
C ARG A 63 -5.39 -7.87 -0.68
N LEU A 64 -5.72 -8.95 -1.39
CA LEU A 64 -6.62 -9.98 -0.88
C LEU A 64 -5.96 -10.76 0.27
N GLU A 65 -4.66 -11.03 0.16
CA GLU A 65 -3.85 -11.62 1.23
C GLU A 65 -3.72 -10.70 2.44
N ASP A 66 -3.40 -9.42 2.22
CA ASP A 66 -3.30 -8.41 3.28
C ASP A 66 -4.64 -8.25 4.02
N LEU A 67 -5.75 -8.11 3.30
CA LEU A 67 -7.08 -8.03 3.91
C LEU A 67 -7.38 -9.28 4.73
N ARG A 68 -7.13 -10.47 4.18
CA ARG A 68 -7.34 -11.72 4.91
C ARG A 68 -6.49 -11.79 6.19
N ARG A 69 -5.26 -11.26 6.18
CA ARG A 69 -4.41 -11.19 7.38
C ARG A 69 -4.96 -10.20 8.40
N TRP A 70 -5.39 -9.02 7.97
CA TRP A 70 -5.87 -7.97 8.85
C TRP A 70 -7.27 -8.20 9.40
N THR A 71 -8.09 -9.02 8.72
CA THR A 71 -9.46 -9.35 9.15
C THR A 71 -9.57 -10.73 9.77
N LYS A 72 -8.48 -11.51 9.87
CA LYS A 72 -8.51 -12.72 10.70
C LYS A 72 -8.61 -12.24 12.15
N PRO A 73 -9.73 -12.50 12.85
CA PRO A 73 -9.75 -12.29 14.29
C PRO A 73 -8.68 -13.20 14.85
N ASP A 74 -7.78 -12.63 15.64
CA ASP A 74 -6.75 -13.40 16.29
C ASP A 74 -7.43 -14.51 17.12
N GLU A 75 -7.17 -15.76 16.78
CA GLU A 75 -7.36 -16.90 17.70
C GLU A 75 -6.60 -16.69 19.03
N ALA A 76 -5.77 -15.65 19.13
CA ALA A 76 -5.10 -15.21 20.35
C ALA A 76 -6.03 -14.55 21.38
N GLU A 77 -7.19 -14.00 20.99
CA GLU A 77 -8.18 -13.48 21.96
C GLU A 77 -9.02 -14.63 22.53
N SER A 78 -9.40 -15.60 21.69
CA SER A 78 -10.12 -16.82 22.11
C SER A 78 -9.30 -17.79 22.97
N ALA A 79 -7.97 -17.73 22.90
CA ALA A 79 -7.07 -18.53 23.75
C ALA A 79 -6.80 -17.89 25.13
N LEU A 80 -7.15 -16.60 25.31
CA LEU A 80 -6.99 -15.85 26.55
C LEU A 80 -8.28 -15.77 27.38
N GLU A 81 -9.44 -16.05 26.78
CA GLU A 81 -10.73 -16.19 27.48
C GLU A 81 -11.06 -17.63 27.92
N ALA A 82 -10.19 -18.60 27.61
CA ALA A 82 -10.39 -20.02 27.90
C ALA A 82 -9.57 -20.56 29.10
N ASP A 83 -9.06 -19.67 29.97
CA ASP A 83 -8.38 -20.01 31.24
C ASP A 83 -9.13 -19.40 32.43
#